data_AF-A0A4R4N0X5-F1
#
_entry.id   AF-A0A4R4N0X5-F1
#
_cell.length_a   1.000
_cell.length_b   1.000
_cell.length_c   1.000
_cell.angle_alpha   90.00
_cell.angle_beta   90.00
_cell.angle_gamma   90.00
#
_symmetry.space_group_name_H-M   'P 1'
#
loop_
_entity.id
_entity.type
_entity.pdbx_description
1 polymer ?
#
loop_
_entity_poly.entity_id
_entity_poly.type
_entity_poly.pdbx_seq_one_letter_code
_entity_poly.pdbx_strand_id
1 'polypeptide(L)'
;MAELVLSTVDQGVLMLTFNRPDTLNAWTDAMGRRYFDLLAEAEKDPGVRAVVVTGAGKGFCSGADFKTLDALRSGTYDERPDPRPATFPTTIGKPVIAAVNGACAGLGMVHALVCDLVMTAEEAKWTTAFARRGLIAEYGLSWVLPRLVGQQRAMDLLLSGRVFTG
;
A
#
# COMPACT_ATOMS: atom_id res chain seq x y z
N MET A 1 12.80 -18.70 -3.98
CA MET A 1 11.53 -17.95 -3.98
C MET A 1 11.89 -16.51 -4.32
N ALA A 2 11.19 -15.84 -5.25
CA ALA A 2 11.54 -14.46 -5.61
C ALA A 2 11.32 -13.52 -4.42
N GLU A 3 12.19 -12.52 -4.25
CA GLU A 3 12.06 -11.52 -3.19
C GLU A 3 10.86 -10.61 -3.46
N LEU A 4 9.90 -10.58 -2.53
CA LEU A 4 8.61 -9.90 -2.69
C LEU A 4 8.68 -8.38 -2.46
N VAL A 5 9.68 -7.93 -1.70
CA VAL A 5 9.97 -6.52 -1.46
C VAL A 5 11.48 -6.35 -1.53
N LEU A 6 11.97 -5.66 -2.56
CA LEU A 6 13.39 -5.34 -2.70
C LEU A 6 13.75 -4.20 -1.74
N SER A 7 14.96 -4.24 -1.19
CA SER A 7 15.47 -3.21 -0.28
C SER A 7 16.86 -2.74 -0.70
N THR A 8 17.06 -1.44 -0.88
CA THR A 8 18.39 -0.83 -1.12
C THR A 8 18.56 0.41 -0.27
N VAL A 9 19.72 0.59 0.35
CA VAL A 9 20.05 1.80 1.12
C VAL A 9 21.07 2.64 0.36
N ASP A 10 20.78 3.93 0.20
CA ASP A 10 21.72 4.91 -0.33
C ASP A 10 21.62 6.23 0.44
N GLN A 11 22.77 6.78 0.85
CA GLN A 11 22.87 8.03 1.63
C GLN A 11 21.91 8.15 2.84
N GLY A 12 21.61 7.01 3.47
CA GLY A 12 20.68 6.89 4.60
C GLY A 12 19.20 6.92 4.23
N VAL A 13 18.85 6.73 2.96
CA VAL A 13 17.48 6.50 2.50
C VAL A 13 17.33 5.02 2.16
N LEU A 14 16.40 4.34 2.83
CA LEU A 14 15.99 2.99 2.50
C LEU A 14 14.91 3.04 1.42
N MET A 15 15.21 2.53 0.23
CA MET A 15 14.24 2.32 -0.83
C MET A 15 13.66 0.91 -0.73
N LEU A 16 12.34 0.83 -0.60
CA LEU A 16 11.55 -0.39 -0.59
C LEU A 16 10.73 -0.48 -1.88
N THR A 17 10.83 -1.58 -2.61
CA THR A 17 10.11 -1.78 -3.87
C THR A 17 9.25 -3.03 -3.81
N PHE A 18 7.92 -2.89 -3.88
CA PHE A 18 7.02 -4.03 -4.05
C PHE A 18 7.33 -4.73 -5.38
N ASN A 19 7.59 -6.03 -5.34
CA ASN A 19 8.24 -6.73 -6.44
C ASN A 19 7.42 -7.94 -6.95
N ARG A 20 6.20 -7.65 -7.41
CA ARG A 20 5.35 -8.57 -8.17
C ARG A 20 4.81 -7.87 -9.43
N PRO A 21 5.68 -7.41 -10.34
CA PRO A 21 5.29 -6.52 -11.45
C PRO A 21 4.28 -7.16 -12.42
N ASP A 22 4.33 -8.48 -12.61
CA ASP A 22 3.41 -9.22 -13.48
C ASP A 22 1.95 -9.12 -13.03
N THR A 23 1.72 -8.87 -11.73
CA THR A 23 0.40 -8.68 -11.14
C THR A 23 0.22 -7.25 -10.64
N LEU A 24 0.96 -6.27 -11.19
CA LEU A 24 0.94 -4.87 -10.75
C LEU A 24 1.11 -4.71 -9.24
N ASN A 25 1.97 -5.54 -8.65
CA ASN A 25 2.28 -5.56 -7.23
C ASN A 25 1.06 -5.81 -6.34
N ALA A 26 0.12 -6.66 -6.79
CA ALA A 26 -1.00 -7.10 -5.98
C ALA A 26 -0.53 -7.59 -4.58
N TRP A 27 -1.28 -7.21 -3.56
CA TRP A 27 -0.92 -7.41 -2.16
C TRP A 27 -1.23 -8.82 -1.69
N THR A 28 -0.23 -9.47 -1.10
CA THR A 28 -0.35 -10.77 -0.43
C THR A 28 0.13 -10.64 1.00
N ASP A 29 -0.28 -11.54 1.88
CA ASP A 29 0.15 -11.51 3.28
C ASP A 29 1.66 -11.70 3.42
N ALA A 30 2.27 -12.54 2.57
CA ALA A 30 3.72 -12.71 2.54
C ALA A 30 4.47 -11.41 2.16
N MET A 31 3.95 -10.66 1.19
CA MET A 31 4.53 -9.36 0.82
C MET A 31 4.35 -8.33 1.93
N GLY A 32 3.17 -8.31 2.57
CA GLY A 32 2.88 -7.41 3.70
C GLY A 32 3.77 -7.69 4.91
N ARG A 33 3.91 -8.97 5.29
CA ARG A 33 4.86 -9.43 6.33
C ARG A 33 6.27 -8.89 6.05
N ARG A 34 6.78 -9.13 4.84
CA ARG A 34 8.13 -8.68 4.45
C ARG A 34 8.28 -7.16 4.46
N TYR A 35 7.28 -6.42 3.97
CA TYR A 35 7.29 -4.95 4.00
C TYR A 35 7.34 -4.43 5.44
N PHE A 36 6.50 -4.97 6.33
CA PHE A 36 6.48 -4.54 7.73
C PHE A 36 7.74 -4.95 8.48
N ASP A 37 8.36 -6.10 8.16
CA ASP A 37 9.65 -6.50 8.71
C ASP A 37 10.73 -5.49 8.35
N LEU A 38 10.81 -5.11 7.07
CA LEU A 38 11.77 -4.11 6.60
C LEU A 38 11.55 -2.73 7.25
N LEU A 39 10.30 -2.32 7.51
CA LEU A 39 10.02 -1.10 8.27
C LEU A 39 10.47 -1.21 9.74
N ALA A 40 10.24 -2.36 10.38
CA ALA A 40 10.65 -2.59 11.76
C ALA A 40 12.19 -2.69 11.90
N GLU A 41 12.87 -3.22 10.88
CA GLU A 41 14.33 -3.21 10.75
C GLU A 41 14.83 -1.77 10.56
N ALA A 42 14.20 -1.02 9.64
CA ALA A 42 14.54 0.37 9.37
C ALA A 42 14.43 1.25 10.61
N GLU A 43 13.40 1.08 11.44
CA GLU A 43 13.24 1.81 12.71
C GLU A 43 14.48 1.69 13.61
N LYS A 44 15.06 0.50 13.68
CA LYS A 44 16.19 0.18 14.59
C LYS A 44 17.55 0.56 14.03
N ASP A 45 17.67 0.76 12.72
CA ASP A 45 18.95 1.01 12.07
C ASP A 45 19.33 2.50 12.07
N PRO A 46 20.33 2.96 12.84
CA PRO A 46 20.74 4.37 12.85
C PRO A 46 21.29 4.87 11.49
N GLY A 47 21.67 3.97 10.58
CA GLY A 47 22.07 4.30 9.21
C GLY A 47 20.91 4.73 8.32
N VAL A 48 19.68 4.31 8.62
CA VAL A 48 18.46 4.71 7.90
C VAL A 48 17.86 5.94 8.55
N ARG A 49 17.69 7.01 7.77
CA ARG A 49 17.09 8.29 8.18
C ARG A 49 15.70 8.52 7.60
N ALA A 50 15.38 7.90 6.47
CA ALA A 50 14.07 7.95 5.84
C ALA A 50 13.82 6.68 5.02
N VAL A 51 12.55 6.36 4.78
CA VAL A 51 12.11 5.25 3.94
C VAL A 51 11.33 5.80 2.75
N VAL A 52 11.64 5.32 1.55
CA VAL A 52 10.83 5.53 0.34
C VAL A 52 10.25 4.18 -0.08
N VAL A 53 8.96 4.13 -0.38
CA VAL A 53 8.26 2.92 -0.81
C VAL A 53 7.69 3.14 -2.20
N THR A 54 7.96 2.23 -3.13
CA THR A 54 7.45 2.26 -4.50
C THR A 54 7.10 0.85 -5.01
N GLY A 55 6.63 0.72 -6.24
CA GLY A 55 6.36 -0.57 -6.88
C GLY A 55 7.21 -0.82 -8.12
N ALA A 56 7.63 -2.07 -8.32
CA ALA A 56 8.34 -2.48 -9.53
C ALA A 56 7.43 -2.41 -10.76
N GLY A 57 8.01 -2.02 -11.91
CA GLY A 57 7.30 -2.00 -13.19
C GLY A 57 6.26 -0.88 -13.28
N LYS A 58 5.07 -1.20 -13.78
CA LYS A 58 4.03 -0.21 -14.18
C LYS A 58 3.04 0.15 -13.08
N GLY A 59 3.16 -0.43 -11.89
CA GLY A 59 2.19 -0.28 -10.81
C GLY A 59 2.87 -0.01 -9.49
N PHE A 60 2.23 0.76 -8.63
CA PHE A 60 2.61 0.83 -7.23
C PHE A 60 2.10 -0.42 -6.51
N CYS A 61 0.78 -0.60 -6.46
CA CYS A 61 0.10 -1.77 -5.93
C CYS A 61 -1.37 -1.76 -6.38
N SER A 62 -1.81 -2.81 -7.07
CA SER A 62 -3.19 -2.93 -7.59
C SER A 62 -4.24 -3.38 -6.55
N GLY A 63 -3.88 -3.43 -5.27
CA GLY A 63 -4.75 -3.88 -4.18
C GLY A 63 -4.57 -5.37 -3.86
N ALA A 64 -5.49 -5.95 -3.08
CA ALA A 64 -5.42 -7.35 -2.67
C ALA A 64 -5.30 -8.31 -3.86
N ASP A 65 -4.48 -9.35 -3.70
CA ASP A 65 -4.34 -10.43 -4.68
C ASP A 65 -5.67 -11.17 -4.87
N PHE A 66 -6.00 -11.48 -6.13
CA PHE A 66 -7.27 -12.13 -6.46
C PHE A 66 -7.41 -13.51 -5.81
N LYS A 67 -6.33 -14.27 -5.65
CA LYS A 67 -6.39 -15.57 -4.98
C LYS A 67 -6.72 -15.42 -3.50
N THR A 68 -6.17 -14.38 -2.85
CA THR A 68 -6.51 -14.03 -1.47
C THR A 68 -7.99 -13.65 -1.35
N LEU A 69 -8.50 -12.80 -2.26
CA LEU A 69 -9.90 -12.41 -2.27
C LEU A 69 -10.86 -13.58 -2.52
N ASP A 70 -10.52 -14.47 -3.46
CA ASP A 70 -11.32 -15.66 -3.75
C ASP A 70 -11.35 -16.61 -2.55
N ALA A 71 -10.21 -16.85 -1.90
CA ALA A 71 -10.13 -17.69 -0.70
C ALA A 71 -10.93 -17.12 0.48
N LEU A 72 -10.91 -15.80 0.68
CA LEU A 72 -11.73 -15.12 1.69
C LEU A 72 -13.21 -15.31 1.39
N ARG A 73 -13.61 -15.13 0.12
CA ARG A 73 -15.01 -15.30 -0.32
C ARG A 73 -15.51 -16.74 -0.15
N SER A 74 -14.66 -17.74 -0.40
CA SER A 74 -15.02 -19.16 -0.23
C SER A 74 -14.87 -19.67 1.20
N GLY A 75 -14.39 -18.84 2.14
CA GLY A 75 -14.11 -19.26 3.52
C GLY A 75 -12.97 -20.27 3.63
N THR A 76 -12.11 -20.36 2.62
CA THR A 76 -10.96 -21.27 2.56
C THR A 76 -9.63 -20.53 2.79
N TYR A 77 -9.71 -19.29 3.24
CA TYR A 77 -8.54 -18.51 3.60
C TYR A 77 -7.96 -19.03 4.92
N ASP A 78 -6.84 -19.74 4.83
CA ASP A 78 -6.17 -20.43 5.94
C ASP A 78 -4.79 -19.79 6.27
N GLU A 79 -4.48 -18.64 5.66
CA GLU A 79 -3.31 -17.88 6.05
C GLU A 79 -3.59 -17.07 7.31
N ARG A 80 -2.66 -17.09 8.25
CA ARG A 80 -2.69 -16.19 9.40
C ARG A 80 -2.19 -14.82 8.92
N PRO A 81 -3.05 -13.78 8.86
CA PRO A 81 -2.61 -12.45 8.49
C PRO A 81 -1.57 -11.96 9.50
N ASP A 82 -0.68 -11.08 9.06
CA ASP A 82 0.27 -10.43 9.96
C ASP A 82 -0.50 -9.69 11.07
N PRO A 83 -0.07 -9.77 12.35
CA PRO A 83 -0.76 -9.07 13.42
C PRO A 83 -0.61 -7.54 13.36
N ARG A 84 0.36 -7.01 12.61
CA ARG A 84 0.56 -5.56 12.43
C ARG A 84 -0.54 -5.00 11.52
N PRO A 85 -1.22 -3.91 11.92
CA PRO A 85 -2.27 -3.31 11.11
C PRO A 85 -1.69 -2.61 9.87
N ALA A 86 -2.53 -2.32 8.88
CA ALA A 86 -2.12 -1.55 7.70
C ALA A 86 -1.56 -0.15 8.06
N THR A 87 -1.92 0.39 9.24
CA THR A 87 -1.37 1.64 9.79
C THR A 87 -0.01 1.49 10.45
N PHE A 88 0.61 0.31 10.46
CA PHE A 88 1.96 0.11 11.00
C PHE A 88 3.02 1.12 10.49
N PRO A 89 3.00 1.56 9.21
CA PRO A 89 3.90 2.63 8.76
C PRO A 89 3.82 3.91 9.59
N THR A 90 2.65 4.26 10.17
CA THR A 90 2.47 5.46 11.00
C THR A 90 3.12 5.33 12.39
N THR A 91 3.63 4.15 12.76
CA THR A 91 4.31 3.93 14.04
C THR A 91 5.83 3.99 13.91
N ILE A 92 6.35 4.19 12.69
CA ILE A 92 7.77 4.32 12.41
C ILE A 92 8.19 5.75 12.76
N GLY A 93 9.23 5.90 13.59
CA GLY A 93 9.75 7.19 14.04
C GLY A 93 10.57 7.94 12.97
N LYS A 94 10.63 7.40 11.75
CA LYS A 94 11.38 7.90 10.61
C LYS A 94 10.42 8.25 9.48
N PRO A 95 10.66 9.32 8.71
CA PRO A 95 9.80 9.68 7.58
C PRO A 95 9.63 8.52 6.59
N VAL A 96 8.38 8.17 6.30
CA VAL A 96 7.99 7.18 5.29
C VAL A 96 7.29 7.88 4.14
N ILE A 97 7.84 7.75 2.93
CA ILE A 97 7.36 8.43 1.73
C ILE A 97 6.87 7.39 0.73
N ALA A 98 5.62 7.50 0.28
CA ALA A 98 5.12 6.73 -0.84
C ALA A 98 5.47 7.42 -2.16
N ALA A 99 6.21 6.74 -3.03
CA ALA A 99 6.47 7.14 -4.41
C ALA A 99 5.60 6.28 -5.36
N VAL A 100 4.41 6.79 -5.66
CA VAL A 100 3.39 6.08 -6.44
C VAL A 100 3.66 6.25 -7.94
N ASN A 101 4.30 5.24 -8.51
CA ASN A 101 4.79 5.22 -9.90
C ASN A 101 3.75 4.73 -10.93
N GLY A 102 2.54 4.37 -10.52
CA GLY A 102 1.56 3.77 -11.43
C GLY A 102 0.27 3.35 -10.73
N ALA A 103 -0.35 2.27 -11.20
CA ALA A 103 -1.61 1.76 -10.63
C ALA A 103 -1.57 1.63 -9.09
N CYS A 104 -2.52 2.27 -8.42
CA CYS A 104 -2.65 2.34 -6.96
C CYS A 104 -4.12 2.14 -6.58
N ALA A 105 -4.48 0.94 -6.13
CA ALA A 105 -5.89 0.58 -5.92
C ALA A 105 -6.14 -0.13 -4.59
N GLY A 106 -7.27 0.16 -3.92
CA GLY A 106 -7.68 -0.53 -2.70
C GLY A 106 -6.58 -0.52 -1.63
N LEU A 107 -6.07 -1.70 -1.25
CA LEU A 107 -4.93 -1.83 -0.32
C LEU A 107 -3.69 -1.06 -0.77
N GLY A 108 -3.43 -0.90 -2.06
CA GLY A 108 -2.35 -0.04 -2.55
C GLY A 108 -2.55 1.42 -2.13
N MET A 109 -3.77 1.93 -2.27
CA MET A 109 -4.13 3.28 -1.82
C MET A 109 -4.07 3.40 -0.29
N VAL A 110 -4.48 2.35 0.45
CA VAL A 110 -4.33 2.31 1.92
C VAL A 110 -2.87 2.48 2.30
N HIS A 111 -1.97 1.66 1.76
CA HIS A 111 -0.55 1.69 2.12
C HIS A 111 0.14 2.98 1.67
N ALA A 112 -0.27 3.57 0.55
CA ALA A 112 0.24 4.88 0.15
C ALA A 112 -0.21 5.99 1.12
N LEU A 113 -1.50 6.04 1.48
CA LEU A 113 -2.06 7.15 2.25
C LEU A 113 -1.77 7.12 3.76
N VAL A 114 -1.25 6.01 4.28
CA VAL A 114 -0.73 5.93 5.65
C VAL A 114 0.76 6.33 5.75
N CYS A 115 1.43 6.59 4.63
CA CYS A 115 2.76 7.18 4.64
C CYS A 115 2.67 8.69 4.98
N ASP A 116 3.77 9.27 5.46
CA ASP A 116 3.81 10.68 5.86
C ASP A 116 3.65 11.63 4.67
N LEU A 117 4.23 11.26 3.53
CA LEU A 117 4.15 12.00 2.27
C LEU A 117 3.87 11.05 1.12
N VAL A 118 3.12 11.56 0.13
CA VAL A 118 2.81 10.85 -1.10
C VAL A 118 3.26 11.70 -2.28
N MET A 119 4.18 11.15 -3.07
CA MET A 119 4.57 11.66 -4.37
C MET A 119 3.97 10.73 -5.42
N THR A 120 3.25 11.27 -6.39
CA THR A 120 2.57 10.48 -7.43
C THR A 120 3.04 10.90 -8.81
N ALA A 121 3.26 9.93 -9.70
CA ALA A 121 3.41 10.21 -11.12
C ALA A 121 2.09 10.77 -11.67
N GLU A 122 2.16 11.70 -12.63
CA GLU A 122 0.99 12.37 -13.22
C GLU A 122 0.02 11.35 -13.84
N GLU A 123 0.55 10.33 -14.49
CA GLU A 123 -0.21 9.26 -15.15
C GLU A 123 -0.63 8.11 -14.20
N ALA A 124 -0.26 8.16 -12.92
CA ALA A 124 -0.60 7.12 -11.96
C ALA A 124 -2.12 7.02 -11.79
N LYS A 125 -2.67 5.80 -11.87
CA LYS A 125 -4.12 5.57 -11.76
C LYS A 125 -4.50 5.17 -10.34
N TRP A 126 -5.33 5.99 -9.71
CA TRP A 126 -5.82 5.81 -8.35
C TRP A 126 -7.27 5.38 -8.30
N THR A 127 -7.62 4.48 -7.39
CA THR A 127 -9.02 4.15 -7.07
C THR A 127 -9.15 3.49 -5.70
N THR A 128 -10.22 3.80 -4.98
CA THR A 128 -10.57 3.11 -3.73
C THR A 128 -10.95 1.65 -4.00
N ALA A 129 -11.51 1.35 -5.18
CA ALA A 129 -11.90 0.04 -5.69
C ALA A 129 -12.92 -0.79 -4.86
N PHE A 130 -13.17 -0.44 -3.60
CA PHE A 130 -13.99 -1.21 -2.65
C PHE A 130 -15.45 -1.33 -3.07
N ALA A 131 -16.14 -0.20 -3.27
CA ALA A 131 -17.57 -0.20 -3.61
C ALA A 131 -17.87 -0.97 -4.90
N ARG A 132 -16.96 -0.90 -5.90
CA ARG A 132 -17.09 -1.63 -7.17
C ARG A 132 -16.93 -3.15 -7.02
N ARG A 133 -16.39 -3.60 -5.89
CA ARG A 133 -16.27 -5.03 -5.51
C ARG A 133 -17.28 -5.45 -4.45
N GLY A 134 -18.23 -4.58 -4.09
CA GLY A 134 -19.19 -4.84 -3.01
C GLY A 134 -18.53 -4.87 -1.62
N LEU A 135 -17.36 -4.24 -1.47
CA LEU A 135 -16.62 -4.15 -0.22
C LEU A 135 -16.81 -2.78 0.42
N ILE A 136 -16.70 -2.73 1.74
CA ILE A 136 -16.65 -1.48 2.50
C ILE A 136 -15.27 -0.84 2.41
N ALA A 137 -15.15 0.40 2.86
CA ALA A 137 -13.86 1.08 2.99
C ALA A 137 -13.10 0.52 4.20
N GLU A 138 -12.11 -0.34 3.95
CA GLU A 138 -11.39 -1.09 4.97
C GLU A 138 -10.08 -0.41 5.41
N TYR A 139 -9.41 -1.00 6.40
CA TYR A 139 -8.04 -0.68 6.82
C TYR A 139 -7.79 0.79 7.16
N GLY A 140 -8.80 1.46 7.71
CA GLY A 140 -8.71 2.86 8.12
C GLY A 140 -8.87 3.88 7.00
N LEU A 141 -9.12 3.47 5.74
CA LEU A 141 -9.26 4.43 4.64
C LEU A 141 -10.44 5.39 4.84
N SER A 142 -11.55 4.92 5.41
CA SER A 142 -12.70 5.75 5.77
C SER A 142 -12.38 6.82 6.83
N TRP A 143 -11.26 6.67 7.56
CA TRP A 143 -10.79 7.64 8.53
C TRP A 143 -9.72 8.57 7.95
N VAL A 144 -8.75 8.01 7.20
CA VAL A 144 -7.61 8.75 6.62
C VAL A 144 -8.06 9.65 5.48
N LEU A 145 -8.81 9.11 4.52
CA LEU A 145 -9.16 9.82 3.29
C LEU A 145 -9.91 11.14 3.52
N PRO A 146 -10.98 11.22 4.34
CA PRO A 146 -11.66 12.50 4.58
C PRO A 146 -10.80 13.55 5.28
N ARG A 147 -9.74 13.14 6.00
CA ARG A 147 -8.77 14.08 6.60
C ARG A 147 -7.80 14.67 5.58
N LEU A 148 -7.49 13.91 4.53
CA LEU A 148 -6.60 14.36 3.46
C LEU A 148 -7.31 15.22 2.42
N VAL A 149 -8.53 14.84 2.02
CA VAL A 149 -9.23 15.49 0.88
C VAL A 149 -10.56 16.16 1.24
N GLY A 150 -10.96 16.12 2.51
CA GLY A 150 -12.27 16.59 2.96
C GLY A 150 -13.40 15.60 2.67
N GLN A 151 -14.51 15.73 3.42
CA GLN A 151 -15.61 14.76 3.41
C GLN A 151 -16.24 14.58 2.02
N GLN A 152 -16.52 15.66 1.29
CA GLN A 152 -17.23 15.57 0.01
C GLN A 152 -16.44 14.81 -1.06
N ARG A 153 -15.13 15.09 -1.18
CA ARG A 153 -14.24 14.37 -2.12
C ARG A 153 -14.05 12.92 -1.69
N ALA A 154 -13.92 12.67 -0.39
CA ALA A 154 -13.83 11.31 0.12
C ALA A 154 -15.10 10.50 -0.21
N MET A 155 -16.30 11.05 -0.03
CA MET A 155 -17.55 10.38 -0.36
C MET A 155 -17.70 10.11 -1.87
N ASP A 156 -17.31 11.05 -2.74
CA ASP A 156 -17.26 10.82 -4.18
C ASP A 156 -16.39 9.60 -4.51
N LEU A 157 -15.15 9.56 -3.99
CA LEU A 157 -14.21 8.48 -4.25
C LEU A 157 -14.63 7.13 -3.64
N LEU A 158 -15.20 7.15 -2.43
CA LEU A 158 -15.60 5.93 -1.70
C LEU A 158 -16.89 5.32 -2.26
N LEU A 159 -17.87 6.14 -2.65
CA LEU A 159 -19.13 5.65 -3.21
C LEU A 159 -19.00 5.25 -4.68
N SER A 160 -18.30 6.05 -5.50
CA SER A 160 -18.18 5.78 -6.93
C SER A 160 -17.14 4.71 -7.24
N GLY A 161 -16.06 4.65 -6.44
CA GLY A 161 -14.86 3.90 -6.79
C GLY A 161 -14.26 4.30 -8.14
N ARG A 162 -14.51 5.53 -8.61
CA ARG A 162 -13.98 6.00 -9.89
C ARG A 162 -12.45 6.02 -9.90
N VAL A 163 -11.89 5.96 -11.10
CA VAL A 163 -10.45 6.12 -11.30
C VAL A 163 -10.14 7.60 -11.48
N PHE A 164 -9.03 8.06 -10.91
CA PHE A 164 -8.46 9.38 -11.16
C PHE A 164 -6.94 9.27 -11.36
N THR A 165 -6.33 10.31 -11.94
CA THR A 165 -4.88 10.39 -12.20
C THR A 165 -4.16 11.15 -11.09
N GLY A 166 -2.81 11.16 -11.13
CA GLY A 166 -1.96 11.85 -10.15
C GLY A 166 -2.10 13.36 -10.17
#